data_AF-A0A535UQ37-F1
#
_entry.id   AF-A0A535UQ37-F1
#
_cell.length_a   1.000
_cell.length_b   1.000
_cell.length_c   1.000
_cell.angle_alpha   90.00
_cell.angle_beta   90.00
_cell.angle_gamma   90.00
#
_symmetry.space_group_name_H-M   'P 1'
#
loop_
_entity.id
_entity.type
_entity.pdbx_description
1 polymer ?
#
loop_
_entity_poly.entity_id
_entity_poly.type
_entity_poly.pdbx_seq_one_letter_code
_entity_poly.pdbx_strand_id
1 'polypeptide(L)'
;MPTERSFALTRATSYSTLLTTAVVGEAQRGMVHSVFKAAANIFFPGGLILSLNACSSPRMPNGIELSTAPGTFPFTVLRPGLPVLFGAQRVVIEAAACSLDLSHCTQWDPHIARPERLDRDIVRKNREWLTSFLSSNSSSVRHHQGWSIQLCSLFAEALQESTQHTSLENKIEVRPMAHSLCGRGAGLTPAGDDILAGWMAANWLLYGPLPRLLEAYQD
;
A
#
# COMPACT_ATOMS: atom_id res chain seq x y z
N MET A 1 -17.02 -33.66 -24.87
CA MET A 1 -16.44 -32.37 -25.28
C MET A 1 -16.67 -31.37 -24.17
N PRO A 2 -15.69 -31.03 -23.33
CA PRO A 2 -15.87 -29.94 -22.38
C PRO A 2 -15.84 -28.63 -23.17
N THR A 3 -16.94 -27.90 -23.11
CA THR A 3 -17.10 -26.55 -23.68
C THR A 3 -15.98 -25.65 -23.16
N GLU A 4 -15.11 -25.18 -24.06
CA GLU A 4 -14.21 -24.07 -23.84
C GLU A 4 -15.05 -22.87 -23.39
N ARG A 5 -15.09 -22.63 -22.07
CA ARG A 5 -15.59 -21.36 -21.55
C ARG A 5 -14.66 -20.31 -22.13
N SER A 6 -15.20 -19.46 -23.01
CA SER A 6 -14.56 -18.24 -23.43
C SER A 6 -14.30 -17.41 -22.19
N PHE A 7 -13.11 -17.57 -21.61
CA PHE A 7 -12.61 -16.65 -20.60
C PHE A 7 -12.53 -15.31 -21.32
N ALA A 8 -13.31 -14.33 -20.87
CA ALA A 8 -13.16 -12.96 -21.33
C ALA A 8 -11.67 -12.62 -21.27
N LEU A 9 -11.10 -12.20 -22.41
CA LEU A 9 -9.70 -11.83 -22.55
C LEU A 9 -9.40 -10.70 -21.57
N THR A 10 -8.99 -11.05 -20.35
CA THR A 10 -8.46 -10.07 -19.41
C THR A 10 -7.09 -9.66 -19.90
N ARG A 11 -6.80 -8.37 -19.85
CA ARG A 11 -5.51 -7.82 -20.23
C ARG A 11 -4.99 -6.97 -19.07
N ALA A 12 -3.67 -6.91 -18.92
CA ALA A 12 -3.06 -5.84 -18.16
C ALA A 12 -3.12 -4.56 -18.99
N THR A 13 -3.53 -3.45 -18.38
CA THR A 13 -3.66 -2.14 -19.05
C THR A 13 -2.55 -1.20 -18.64
N SER A 14 -2.15 -1.28 -17.37
CA SER A 14 -1.07 -0.47 -16.83
C SER A 14 -0.36 -1.17 -15.67
N TYR A 15 0.86 -0.73 -15.35
CA TYR A 15 1.56 -1.14 -14.12
C TYR A 15 2.38 0.02 -13.51
N SER A 16 2.70 -0.10 -12.24
CA SER A 16 3.50 0.89 -11.51
C SER A 16 4.96 0.94 -11.99
N THR A 17 5.54 2.13 -12.12
CA THR A 17 6.97 2.30 -12.44
C THR A 17 7.90 1.60 -11.45
N LEU A 18 7.48 1.37 -10.20
CA LEU A 18 8.25 0.61 -9.20
C LEU A 18 8.44 -0.87 -9.57
N LEU A 19 7.60 -1.40 -10.45
CA LEU A 19 7.70 -2.78 -10.93
C LEU A 19 8.59 -2.92 -12.17
N THR A 20 9.06 -1.82 -12.79
CA THR A 20 9.73 -1.85 -14.10
C THR A 20 10.87 -2.88 -14.16
N THR A 21 11.76 -2.88 -13.16
CA THR A 21 12.87 -3.83 -13.09
C THR A 21 12.38 -5.28 -12.99
N ALA A 22 11.37 -5.54 -12.17
CA ALA A 22 10.81 -6.89 -12.00
C ALA A 22 10.03 -7.35 -13.24
N VAL A 23 9.37 -6.43 -13.96
CA VAL A 23 8.65 -6.72 -15.20
C VAL A 23 9.62 -7.20 -16.28
N VAL A 24 10.74 -6.51 -16.49
CA VAL A 24 11.71 -6.87 -17.55
C VAL A 24 12.72 -7.95 -17.13
N GLY A 25 12.90 -8.15 -15.83
CA GLY A 25 13.86 -9.08 -15.27
C GLY A 25 13.50 -10.55 -15.50
N GLU A 26 14.35 -11.44 -14.98
CA GLU A 26 14.12 -12.88 -15.03
C GLU A 26 12.81 -13.27 -14.34
N ALA A 27 12.14 -14.29 -14.89
CA ALA A 27 10.88 -14.76 -14.34
C ALA A 27 11.10 -15.39 -12.96
N GLN A 28 10.44 -14.84 -11.95
CA GLN A 28 10.42 -15.35 -10.59
C GLN A 28 9.09 -16.03 -10.28
N ARG A 29 9.15 -17.06 -9.43
CA ARG A 29 7.98 -17.79 -8.95
C ARG A 29 7.52 -17.23 -7.61
N GLY A 30 6.25 -16.87 -7.54
CA GLY A 30 5.55 -16.45 -6.34
C GLY A 30 4.28 -17.25 -6.14
N MET A 31 3.50 -16.83 -5.14
CA MET A 31 2.23 -17.46 -4.79
C MET A 31 1.18 -16.41 -4.50
N VAL A 32 -0.06 -16.66 -4.94
CA VAL A 32 -1.21 -15.85 -4.52
C VAL A 32 -1.32 -15.93 -3.00
N HIS A 33 -1.26 -14.79 -2.34
CA HIS A 33 -1.37 -14.68 -0.88
C HIS A 33 -2.83 -14.47 -0.46
N SER A 34 -3.50 -13.50 -1.08
CA SER A 34 -4.87 -13.11 -0.74
C SER A 34 -5.64 -12.73 -1.99
N VAL A 35 -6.95 -12.99 -1.99
CA VAL A 35 -7.84 -12.74 -3.13
C VAL A 35 -9.09 -12.04 -2.62
N PHE A 36 -9.44 -10.95 -3.28
CA PHE A 36 -10.63 -10.15 -3.04
C PHE A 36 -11.43 -10.03 -4.34
N LYS A 37 -12.62 -9.42 -4.26
CA LYS A 37 -13.45 -9.18 -5.44
C LYS A 37 -12.72 -8.35 -6.50
N ALA A 38 -11.95 -7.35 -6.09
CA ALA A 38 -11.37 -6.34 -6.99
C ALA A 38 -9.83 -6.33 -7.01
N ALA A 39 -9.20 -7.24 -6.27
CA ALA A 39 -7.75 -7.29 -6.13
C ALA A 39 -7.27 -8.69 -5.76
N ALA A 40 -6.03 -9.01 -6.10
CA ALA A 40 -5.32 -10.17 -5.57
C ALA A 40 -3.87 -9.78 -5.25
N ASN A 41 -3.38 -10.15 -4.08
CA ASN A 41 -1.99 -9.91 -3.70
C ASN A 41 -1.20 -11.20 -3.85
N ILE A 42 -0.01 -11.09 -4.42
CA ILE A 42 0.88 -12.19 -4.77
C ILE A 42 2.23 -11.92 -4.10
N PHE A 43 2.72 -12.89 -3.35
CA PHE A 43 3.99 -12.80 -2.64
C PHE A 43 5.08 -13.52 -3.45
N PHE A 44 6.23 -12.86 -3.58
CA PHE A 44 7.43 -13.42 -4.20
C PHE A 44 8.58 -13.49 -3.19
N PRO A 45 9.55 -14.41 -3.37
CA PRO A 45 10.80 -14.38 -2.63
C PRO A 45 11.48 -13.00 -2.70
N GLY A 46 12.17 -12.61 -1.64
CA GLY A 46 12.80 -11.28 -1.55
C GLY A 46 11.84 -10.15 -1.12
N GLY A 47 10.62 -10.49 -0.66
CA GLY A 47 9.71 -9.54 -0.02
C GLY A 47 8.83 -8.73 -0.97
N LEU A 48 8.93 -8.95 -2.29
CA LEU A 48 8.06 -8.31 -3.26
C LEU A 48 6.61 -8.80 -3.09
N ILE A 49 5.70 -7.85 -2.88
CA ILE A 49 4.25 -8.09 -2.93
C ILE A 49 3.69 -7.37 -4.15
N LEU A 50 3.21 -8.14 -5.12
CA LEU A 50 2.53 -7.66 -6.31
C LEU A 50 1.02 -7.61 -6.06
N SER A 51 0.36 -6.52 -6.44
CA SER A 51 -1.10 -6.41 -6.43
C SER A 51 -1.64 -6.45 -7.86
N LEU A 52 -2.57 -7.35 -8.15
CA LEU A 52 -3.40 -7.30 -9.36
C LEU A 52 -4.69 -6.58 -9.02
N ASN A 53 -5.08 -5.57 -9.78
CA ASN A 53 -6.24 -4.71 -9.48
C ASN A 53 -7.22 -4.65 -10.66
N ALA A 54 -8.52 -4.71 -10.38
CA ALA A 54 -9.57 -4.53 -11.39
C ALA A 54 -9.56 -3.11 -12.00
N CYS A 55 -10.10 -2.93 -13.20
CA CYS A 55 -10.39 -1.61 -13.74
C CYS A 55 -11.43 -0.96 -12.82
N SER A 56 -11.20 0.27 -12.36
CA SER A 56 -11.92 1.00 -11.27
C SER A 56 -11.44 0.78 -9.84
N SER A 57 -10.52 -0.15 -9.58
CA SER A 57 -9.83 -0.20 -8.28
C SER A 57 -8.75 0.89 -8.21
N PRO A 58 -8.46 1.45 -7.02
CA PRO A 58 -7.30 2.32 -6.84
C PRO A 58 -5.99 1.64 -7.30
N ARG A 59 -5.12 2.42 -7.93
CA ARG A 59 -3.79 1.95 -8.35
C ARG A 59 -2.87 1.82 -7.14
N MET A 60 -2.31 0.63 -6.95
CA MET A 60 -1.41 0.34 -5.83
C MET A 60 0.05 0.63 -6.21
N PRO A 61 0.93 1.01 -5.26
CA PRO A 61 2.34 1.26 -5.57
C PRO A 61 3.09 0.08 -6.20
N ASN A 62 2.73 -1.15 -5.84
CA ASN A 62 3.26 -2.37 -6.47
C ASN A 62 2.17 -3.06 -7.31
N GLY A 63 1.37 -2.26 -8.02
CA GLY A 63 0.17 -2.71 -8.71
C GLY A 63 0.35 -2.99 -10.21
N ILE A 64 -0.50 -3.89 -10.72
CA ILE A 64 -0.85 -4.03 -12.14
C ILE A 64 -2.36 -3.86 -12.24
N GLU A 65 -2.80 -2.94 -13.09
CA GLU A 65 -4.21 -2.72 -13.41
C GLU A 65 -4.64 -3.66 -14.54
N LEU A 66 -5.78 -4.31 -14.36
CA LEU A 66 -6.41 -5.19 -15.33
C LEU A 66 -7.59 -4.51 -15.98
N SER A 67 -7.91 -4.88 -17.22
CA SER A 67 -9.10 -4.40 -17.94
C SER A 67 -10.43 -4.91 -17.40
N THR A 68 -10.40 -5.83 -16.43
CA THR A 68 -11.56 -6.58 -15.93
C THR A 68 -12.22 -5.90 -14.73
N ALA A 69 -13.52 -6.08 -14.58
CA ALA A 69 -14.29 -5.51 -13.47
C ALA A 69 -14.05 -6.27 -12.16
N PRO A 70 -14.46 -5.71 -11.01
CA PRO A 70 -14.49 -6.44 -9.75
C PRO A 70 -15.44 -7.65 -9.80
N GLY A 71 -14.96 -8.81 -9.36
CA GLY A 71 -15.75 -10.04 -9.22
C GLY A 71 -15.87 -10.84 -10.51
N THR A 72 -15.04 -10.54 -11.50
CA THR A 72 -14.90 -11.31 -12.74
C THR A 72 -13.54 -11.99 -12.81
N PHE A 73 -13.29 -12.75 -13.88
CA PHE A 73 -11.99 -13.36 -14.12
C PHE A 73 -10.87 -12.28 -14.15
N PRO A 74 -9.69 -12.50 -13.53
CA PRO A 74 -9.25 -13.76 -12.90
C PRO A 74 -9.65 -13.90 -11.41
N PHE A 75 -10.18 -12.85 -10.78
CA PHE A 75 -10.45 -12.84 -9.32
C PHE A 75 -11.41 -13.94 -8.85
N THR A 76 -12.34 -14.39 -9.71
CA THR A 76 -13.28 -15.49 -9.37
C THR A 76 -12.63 -16.86 -9.29
N VAL A 77 -11.51 -17.07 -9.98
CA VAL A 77 -10.81 -18.36 -10.06
C VAL A 77 -9.54 -18.41 -9.22
N LEU A 78 -8.98 -17.24 -8.87
CA LEU A 78 -7.80 -17.14 -8.01
C LEU A 78 -8.09 -17.66 -6.59
N ARG A 79 -7.12 -18.37 -6.01
CA ARG A 79 -7.15 -18.84 -4.62
C ARG A 79 -5.78 -18.62 -3.98
N PRO A 80 -5.71 -18.36 -2.66
CA PRO A 80 -4.44 -18.40 -1.93
C PRO A 80 -3.67 -19.70 -2.19
N GLY A 81 -2.35 -19.61 -2.31
CA GLY A 81 -1.44 -20.72 -2.60
C GLY A 81 -1.24 -21.03 -4.08
N LEU A 82 -2.00 -20.44 -5.01
CA LEU A 82 -1.80 -20.69 -6.44
C LEU A 82 -0.44 -20.14 -6.90
N PRO A 83 0.35 -20.91 -7.67
CA PRO A 83 1.63 -20.45 -8.18
C PRO A 83 1.44 -19.38 -9.26
N VAL A 84 2.33 -18.38 -9.22
CA VAL A 84 2.38 -17.30 -10.21
C VAL A 84 3.82 -17.14 -10.69
N LEU A 85 4.02 -16.98 -12.00
CA LEU A 85 5.27 -16.51 -12.58
C LEU A 85 5.14 -15.02 -12.91
N PHE A 86 6.16 -14.24 -12.59
CA PHE A 86 6.23 -12.82 -12.90
C PHE A 86 7.62 -12.44 -13.37
N GLY A 87 7.70 -11.70 -14.47
CA GLY A 87 8.95 -11.29 -15.13
C GLY A 87 8.90 -11.60 -16.62
N ALA A 88 9.96 -11.30 -17.35
CA ALA A 88 10.02 -11.44 -18.81
C ALA A 88 8.77 -10.83 -19.52
N GLN A 89 8.32 -9.68 -19.02
CA GLN A 89 7.16 -8.91 -19.46
C GLN A 89 5.82 -9.66 -19.35
N ARG A 90 5.68 -10.60 -18.40
CA ARG A 90 4.47 -11.39 -18.26
C ARG A 90 4.12 -11.71 -16.81
N VAL A 91 2.83 -11.88 -16.54
CA VAL A 91 2.32 -12.59 -15.36
C VAL A 91 1.60 -13.85 -15.84
N VAL A 92 1.98 -15.01 -15.32
CA VAL A 92 1.33 -16.29 -15.64
C VAL A 92 0.81 -16.93 -14.37
N ILE A 93 -0.49 -17.21 -14.34
CA ILE A 93 -1.14 -18.01 -13.30
C ILE A 93 -1.59 -19.31 -13.97
N GLU A 94 -0.69 -20.31 -13.95
CA GLU A 94 -0.81 -21.54 -14.73
C GLU A 94 -2.13 -22.28 -14.45
N ALA A 95 -2.47 -22.44 -13.16
CA ALA A 95 -3.68 -23.14 -12.73
C ALA A 95 -4.98 -22.44 -13.14
N ALA A 96 -4.93 -21.15 -13.47
CA ALA A 96 -6.09 -20.37 -13.93
C ALA A 96 -6.11 -20.17 -15.45
N ALA A 97 -5.15 -20.77 -16.19
CA ALA A 97 -4.91 -20.49 -17.62
C ALA A 97 -4.86 -18.99 -17.93
N CYS A 98 -4.35 -18.18 -16.99
CA CYS A 98 -4.30 -16.73 -17.11
C CYS A 98 -2.88 -16.31 -17.45
N SER A 99 -2.71 -15.61 -18.57
CA SER A 99 -1.44 -15.05 -19.00
C SER A 99 -1.66 -13.58 -19.36
N LEU A 100 -0.95 -12.69 -18.68
CA LEU A 100 -1.05 -11.25 -18.85
C LEU A 100 0.23 -10.74 -19.48
N ASP A 101 0.14 -10.23 -20.70
CA ASP A 101 1.24 -9.55 -21.38
C ASP A 101 1.38 -8.11 -20.86
N LEU A 102 2.59 -7.74 -20.46
CA LEU A 102 2.93 -6.42 -19.92
C LEU A 102 3.69 -5.54 -20.91
N SER A 103 4.10 -6.08 -22.08
CA SER A 103 4.94 -5.38 -23.07
C SER A 103 4.31 -4.12 -23.66
N HIS A 104 2.97 -4.03 -23.64
CA HIS A 104 2.20 -2.90 -24.15
C HIS A 104 1.44 -2.14 -23.07
N CYS A 105 1.73 -2.41 -21.79
CA CYS A 105 1.12 -1.68 -20.69
C CYS A 105 1.64 -0.25 -20.61
N THR A 106 0.75 0.68 -20.29
CA THR A 106 1.17 2.01 -19.85
C THR A 106 1.74 1.95 -18.43
N GLN A 107 2.53 2.95 -18.06
CA GLN A 107 3.09 3.04 -16.71
C GLN A 107 2.49 4.21 -15.94
N TRP A 108 2.33 4.05 -14.63
CA TRP A 108 2.05 5.17 -13.73
C TRP A 108 3.14 5.30 -12.67
N ASP A 109 3.41 6.54 -12.27
CA ASP A 109 4.27 6.82 -11.13
C ASP A 109 3.43 6.78 -9.85
N PRO A 110 3.69 5.86 -8.90
CA PRO A 110 2.91 5.78 -7.66
C PRO A 110 3.39 6.79 -6.60
N HIS A 111 4.45 7.57 -6.85
CA HIS A 111 4.90 8.56 -5.89
C HIS A 111 3.84 9.65 -5.67
N ILE A 112 3.74 10.11 -4.43
CA ILE A 112 2.83 11.19 -4.06
C ILE A 112 3.28 12.47 -4.78
N ALA A 113 2.49 12.93 -5.74
CA ALA A 113 2.72 14.21 -6.40
C ALA A 113 2.36 15.36 -5.44
N ARG A 114 3.23 16.36 -5.34
CA ARG A 114 2.88 17.61 -4.65
C ARG A 114 1.98 18.43 -5.58
N PRO A 115 0.77 18.84 -5.16
CA PRO A 115 -0.08 19.67 -6.00
C PRO A 115 0.55 21.05 -6.23
N GLU A 116 0.34 21.63 -7.42
CA GLU A 116 0.86 22.95 -7.78
C GLU A 116 0.45 24.04 -6.79
N ARG A 117 -0.78 23.94 -6.27
CA ARG A 117 -1.33 24.81 -5.23
C ARG A 117 -1.51 24.05 -3.93
N LEU A 118 -0.40 23.75 -3.27
CA LEU A 118 -0.42 23.26 -1.91
C LEU A 118 -0.48 24.43 -0.92
N ASP A 119 -1.59 24.59 -0.22
CA ASP A 119 -1.64 25.45 0.96
C ASP A 119 -0.90 24.76 2.11
N ARG A 120 0.39 25.12 2.24
CA ARG A 120 1.28 24.55 3.26
C ARG A 120 0.82 24.90 4.68
N ASP A 121 0.12 26.00 4.86
CA ASP A 121 -0.35 26.45 6.17
C ASP A 121 -1.53 25.60 6.63
N ILE A 122 -2.43 25.23 5.72
CA ILE A 122 -3.50 24.26 6.01
C ILE A 122 -2.90 22.90 6.38
N VAL A 123 -1.92 22.39 5.63
CA VAL A 123 -1.30 21.09 5.93
C VAL A 123 -0.59 21.12 7.29
N ARG A 124 0.16 22.19 7.57
CA ARG A 124 0.84 22.39 8.86
C ARG A 124 -0.16 22.48 10.01
N LYS A 125 -1.21 23.28 9.87
CA LYS A 125 -2.29 23.41 10.86
C LYS A 125 -2.98 22.08 11.12
N ASN A 126 -3.27 21.30 10.09
CA ASN A 126 -3.91 20.00 10.23
C ASN A 126 -2.98 18.97 10.92
N ARG A 127 -1.68 19.00 10.62
CA ARG A 127 -0.66 18.17 11.29
C ARG A 127 -0.51 18.53 12.77
N GLU A 128 -0.46 19.82 13.09
CA GLU A 128 -0.40 20.34 14.47
C GLU A 128 -1.67 19.98 15.23
N TRP A 129 -2.85 20.16 14.61
CA TRP A 129 -4.13 19.76 15.20
C TRP A 129 -4.18 18.26 15.48
N LEU A 130 -3.77 17.41 14.54
CA LEU A 130 -3.73 15.95 14.72
C LEU A 130 -2.80 15.57 15.88
N THR A 131 -1.63 16.19 15.95
CA THR A 131 -0.70 16.03 17.07
C THR A 131 -1.36 16.38 18.40
N SER A 132 -1.95 17.57 18.51
CA SER A 132 -2.60 18.03 19.74
C SER A 132 -3.81 17.18 20.13
N PHE A 133 -4.63 16.77 19.15
CA PHE A 133 -5.80 15.91 19.36
C PHE A 133 -5.39 14.55 19.95
N LEU A 134 -4.34 13.93 19.41
CA LEU A 134 -3.87 12.63 19.87
C LEU A 134 -3.19 12.72 21.24
N SER A 135 -2.42 13.78 21.51
CA SER A 135 -1.82 14.01 22.83
C SER A 135 -2.86 14.30 23.92
N SER A 136 -3.92 15.05 23.60
CA SER A 136 -4.94 15.47 24.60
C SER A 136 -5.95 14.37 24.94
N ASN A 137 -6.24 13.48 23.99
CA ASN A 137 -7.21 12.38 24.18
C ASN A 137 -6.58 11.10 24.77
N SER A 138 -5.27 11.07 24.98
CA SER A 138 -4.57 9.96 25.65
C SER A 138 -5.06 9.72 27.09
N SER A 139 -5.63 10.74 27.74
CA SER A 139 -5.88 10.75 29.19
C SER A 139 -7.35 10.85 29.60
N SER A 140 -8.30 11.17 28.71
CA SER A 140 -9.55 11.83 29.13
C SER A 140 -10.88 11.35 28.51
N VAL A 141 -10.97 10.19 27.86
CA VAL A 141 -12.27 9.68 27.37
C VAL A 141 -12.56 8.28 27.92
N ARG A 142 -13.24 8.23 29.07
CA ARG A 142 -13.97 7.03 29.51
C ARG A 142 -15.32 7.02 28.80
N HIS A 143 -15.73 5.83 28.35
CA HIS A 143 -17.05 5.47 27.83
C HIS A 143 -17.33 5.75 26.35
N HIS A 144 -16.88 4.79 25.53
CA HIS A 144 -17.53 4.16 24.36
C HIS A 144 -16.50 3.97 23.25
N GLN A 145 -16.10 2.72 23.00
CA GLN A 145 -15.09 2.24 22.03
C GLN A 145 -13.63 2.17 22.54
N GLY A 146 -13.34 1.17 23.37
CA GLY A 146 -11.99 0.94 23.95
C GLY A 146 -10.83 0.76 22.96
N TRP A 147 -11.10 0.51 21.67
CA TRP A 147 -10.06 0.31 20.65
C TRP A 147 -9.53 1.63 20.06
N SER A 148 -10.37 2.66 19.96
CA SER A 148 -9.96 3.97 19.41
C SER A 148 -9.04 4.73 20.36
N ILE A 149 -9.30 4.62 21.67
CA ILE A 149 -8.50 5.26 22.73
C ILE A 149 -7.08 4.65 22.78
N GLN A 150 -6.97 3.33 22.68
CA GLN A 150 -5.68 2.63 22.71
C GLN A 150 -4.78 2.99 21.51
N LEU A 151 -5.36 3.21 20.33
CA LEU A 151 -4.59 3.68 19.17
C LEU A 151 -4.11 5.12 19.31
N CYS A 152 -4.94 6.00 19.88
CA CYS A 152 -4.54 7.39 20.11
C CYS A 152 -3.40 7.49 21.12
N SER A 153 -3.42 6.68 22.19
CA SER A 153 -2.33 6.63 23.17
C SER A 153 -1.05 6.05 22.57
N LEU A 154 -1.13 4.94 21.81
CA LEU A 154 0.02 4.35 21.12
C LEU A 154 0.66 5.33 20.13
N PHE A 155 -0.16 6.12 19.41
CA PHE A 155 0.35 7.17 18.54
C PHE A 155 1.04 8.28 19.33
N ALA A 156 0.41 8.76 20.41
CA ALA A 156 0.95 9.84 21.22
C ALA A 156 2.30 9.46 21.87
N GLU A 157 2.42 8.23 22.37
CA GLU A 157 3.67 7.66 22.90
C GLU A 157 4.74 7.59 21.81
N ALA A 158 4.42 7.01 20.66
CA ALA A 158 5.38 6.89 19.56
C ALA A 158 5.79 8.24 18.95
N LEU A 159 4.89 9.24 18.98
CA LEU A 159 5.21 10.61 18.58
C LEU A 159 6.16 11.26 19.59
N GLN A 160 5.94 11.09 20.89
CA GLN A 160 6.84 11.60 21.92
C GLN A 160 8.25 11.01 21.75
N GLU A 161 8.37 9.70 21.56
CA GLU A 161 9.64 9.02 21.28
C GLU A 161 10.32 9.57 20.00
N SER A 162 9.57 9.75 18.91
CA SER A 162 10.08 10.33 17.66
C SER A 162 10.57 11.78 17.84
N THR A 163 9.92 12.57 18.72
CA THR A 163 10.33 13.95 19.00
C THR A 163 11.51 14.09 19.97
N GLN A 164 11.77 13.10 20.83
CA GLN A 164 12.90 13.12 21.76
C GLN A 164 14.25 12.88 21.06
N HIS A 165 14.24 12.19 19.91
CA HIS A 165 15.44 11.90 19.12
C HIS A 165 15.74 12.93 18.01
N THR A 166 14.88 13.95 17.84
CA THR A 166 15.06 14.99 16.82
C THR A 166 15.90 16.16 17.33
N SER A 167 17.23 16.02 17.27
CA SER A 167 18.13 17.17 17.40
C SER A 167 18.41 17.83 16.04
N LEU A 168 18.15 19.14 15.98
CA LEU A 168 18.64 20.18 15.05
C LEU A 168 18.45 20.04 13.53
N GLU A 169 18.03 18.91 13.00
CA GLU A 169 17.66 18.76 11.58
C GLU A 169 16.29 18.09 11.52
N ASN A 170 15.37 18.59 10.69
CA ASN A 170 13.98 18.11 10.51
C ASN A 170 13.86 16.61 10.12
N LYS A 171 14.31 15.70 10.98
CA LYS A 171 14.41 14.26 10.76
C LYS A 171 13.25 13.56 11.45
N ILE A 172 12.16 13.34 10.73
CA ILE A 172 11.03 12.61 11.30
C ILE A 172 11.37 11.12 11.31
N GLU A 173 11.63 10.56 12.49
CA GLU A 173 11.85 9.13 12.66
C GLU A 173 10.51 8.40 12.68
N VAL A 174 10.21 7.67 11.60
CA VAL A 174 8.93 6.95 11.43
C VAL A 174 8.96 5.56 12.08
N ARG A 175 10.15 4.99 12.35
CA ARG A 175 10.30 3.63 12.90
C ARG A 175 9.53 3.40 14.21
N PRO A 176 9.63 4.26 15.25
CA PRO A 176 8.90 4.03 16.50
C PRO A 176 7.38 4.06 16.31
N MET A 177 6.89 4.97 15.46
CA MET A 177 5.47 5.04 15.08
C MET A 177 5.03 3.79 14.33
N ALA A 178 5.81 3.35 13.33
CA ALA A 178 5.51 2.15 12.57
C ALA A 178 5.43 0.91 13.48
N HIS A 179 6.40 0.73 14.37
CA HIS A 179 6.40 -0.40 15.33
C HIS A 179 5.18 -0.40 16.26
N SER A 180 4.74 0.80 16.66
CA SER A 180 3.63 0.95 17.61
C SER A 180 2.25 0.82 16.95
N LEU A 181 2.11 1.15 15.66
CA LEU A 181 0.81 1.31 15.01
C LEU A 181 0.54 0.31 13.89
N CYS A 182 1.58 -0.23 13.24
CA CYS A 182 1.43 -1.11 12.10
C CYS A 182 0.56 -2.32 12.45
N GLY A 183 -0.48 -2.56 11.65
CA GLY A 183 -1.39 -3.68 11.82
C GLY A 183 -2.34 -3.58 13.03
N ARG A 184 -2.39 -2.44 13.73
CA ARG A 184 -3.25 -2.26 14.92
C ARG A 184 -4.51 -1.48 14.61
N GLY A 185 -5.60 -1.85 15.26
CA GLY A 185 -6.90 -1.18 15.12
C GLY A 185 -7.97 -2.01 14.44
N ALA A 186 -9.16 -1.43 14.34
CA ALA A 186 -10.26 -1.99 13.57
C ALA A 186 -10.08 -1.67 12.08
N GLY A 187 -10.69 -2.48 11.20
CA GLY A 187 -10.68 -2.29 9.75
C GLY A 187 -9.90 -3.36 9.00
N LEU A 188 -10.06 -3.37 7.67
CA LEU A 188 -9.29 -4.25 6.76
C LEU A 188 -7.87 -3.70 6.53
N THR A 189 -7.76 -2.38 6.41
CA THR A 189 -6.56 -1.63 6.77
C THR A 189 -6.75 -1.20 8.22
N PRO A 190 -6.01 -1.80 9.17
CA PRO A 190 -6.14 -1.41 10.57
C PRO A 190 -5.93 0.10 10.73
N ALA A 191 -6.76 0.75 11.54
CA ALA A 191 -6.75 2.20 11.68
C ALA A 191 -5.37 2.81 12.03
N GLY A 192 -4.46 2.05 12.65
CA GLY A 192 -3.07 2.45 12.85
C GLY A 192 -2.30 2.65 11.54
N ASP A 193 -2.53 1.82 10.53
CA ASP A 193 -1.95 1.94 9.20
C ASP A 193 -2.45 3.20 8.48
N ASP A 194 -3.74 3.52 8.63
CA ASP A 194 -4.35 4.73 8.05
C ASP A 194 -3.74 6.00 8.66
N ILE A 195 -3.54 6.00 9.99
CA ILE A 195 -2.89 7.11 10.70
C ILE A 195 -1.42 7.24 10.25
N LEU A 196 -0.68 6.14 10.17
CA LEU A 196 0.71 6.12 9.68
C LEU A 196 0.80 6.70 8.26
N ALA A 197 -0.06 6.22 7.35
CA ALA A 197 -0.09 6.67 5.97
C ALA A 197 -0.41 8.17 5.86
N GLY A 198 -1.41 8.65 6.63
CA GLY A 198 -1.76 10.07 6.68
C GLY A 198 -0.63 10.94 7.23
N TRP A 199 0.04 10.49 8.29
CA TRP A 199 1.19 11.18 8.87
C TRP A 199 2.36 11.26 7.88
N MET A 200 2.70 10.15 7.23
CA MET A 200 3.74 10.09 6.20
C MET A 200 3.42 11.02 5.03
N ALA A 201 2.18 11.01 4.54
CA ALA A 201 1.74 11.88 3.44
C ALA A 201 1.81 13.37 3.81
N ALA A 202 1.36 13.76 5.01
CA ALA A 202 1.43 15.15 5.46
C ALA A 202 2.89 15.65 5.52
N ASN A 203 3.80 14.83 6.04
CA ASN A 203 5.21 15.18 6.10
C ASN A 203 5.89 15.20 4.73
N TRP A 204 5.53 14.28 3.82
CA TRP A 204 5.96 14.35 2.42
C TRP A 204 5.48 15.65 1.74
N LEU A 205 4.22 16.04 1.95
CA LEU A 205 3.68 17.27 1.38
C LEU A 205 4.37 18.52 1.94
N LEU A 206 4.78 18.53 3.20
CA LEU A 206 5.48 19.65 3.82
C LEU A 206 6.96 19.69 3.45
N TYR A 207 7.66 18.56 3.44
CA TYR A 207 9.12 18.52 3.40
C TYR A 207 9.71 17.84 2.16
N GLY A 208 8.87 17.21 1.32
CA GLY A 208 9.29 16.44 0.15
C GLY A 208 9.83 15.06 0.51
N PRO A 209 10.54 14.39 -0.43
CA PRO A 209 11.32 13.18 -0.12
C PRO A 209 12.40 13.49 0.89
N LEU A 210 12.10 13.30 2.17
CA LEU A 210 13.14 13.11 3.17
C LEU A 210 13.79 11.75 2.86
N PRO A 211 15.13 11.69 2.69
CA PRO A 211 15.84 10.44 2.35
C PRO A 211 15.49 9.25 3.27
N ARG A 212 14.99 9.50 4.49
CA ARG A 212 14.81 8.48 5.53
C ARG A 212 13.38 8.08 5.89
N LEU A 213 12.35 8.63 5.23
CA LEU A 213 10.97 8.18 5.48
C LEU A 213 10.80 6.69 5.08
N LEU A 214 11.64 6.20 4.16
CA LEU A 214 11.62 4.85 3.59
C LEU A 214 12.83 3.97 3.98
N GLU A 215 13.97 4.55 4.42
CA GLU A 215 15.09 3.79 5.03
C GLU A 215 14.67 3.05 6.31
N ALA A 216 13.47 3.33 6.82
CA ALA A 216 12.87 2.67 7.97
C ALA A 216 12.48 1.19 7.76
N TYR A 217 12.44 0.71 6.51
CA TYR A 217 11.89 -0.61 6.14
C TYR A 217 12.91 -1.55 5.47
N GLN A 218 14.21 -1.24 5.56
CA GLN A 218 15.28 -2.03 4.91
C GLN A 218 16.12 -2.90 5.86
N ASP A 219 15.68 -3.13 7.11
CA ASP A 219 16.30 -4.11 8.01
C ASP A 219 15.42 -5.36 8.19
#